data_AF-F8NLA0-F1
#
_entry.id   AF-F8NLA0-F1
#
_cell.length_a   1.000
_cell.length_b   1.000
_cell.length_c   1.000
_cell.angle_alpha   90.00
_cell.angle_beta   90.00
_cell.angle_gamma   90.00
#
_symmetry.space_group_name_H-M   'P 1'
#
loop_
_entity.id
_entity.type
_entity.pdbx_description
1 polymer ?
#
loop_
_entity_poly.entity_id
_entity_poly.type
_entity_poly.pdbx_seq_one_letter_code
_entity_poly.pdbx_strand_id
1 'polypeptide(L)'
;GIVRPTSALLDSGANRIFIDQVWAEEIGHPLVRLNVSILVYNIDITLNVGGCIMHKCSFVDEYQGHREQVTAEATQLGKINLILGWTWLFKHNPEINWQTGVATLS
;
A
#
# COMPACT_ATOMS: atom_id res chain seq x y z
N GLY A 1 6.04 -18.50 6.89
CA GLY A 1 4.78 -17.76 6.91
C GLY A 1 3.96 -18.15 5.70
N ILE A 2 2.64 -17.96 5.73
CA ILE A 2 1.79 -18.16 4.54
C ILE A 2 2.05 -17.00 3.59
N VAL A 3 2.44 -17.28 2.34
CA VAL A 3 2.59 -16.26 1.29
C VAL A 3 1.24 -16.08 0.60
N ARG A 4 0.81 -14.83 0.45
CA ARG A 4 -0.45 -14.46 -0.22
C ARG A 4 -0.12 -13.63 -1.46
N PRO A 5 -0.23 -14.19 -2.68
CA PRO A 5 0.04 -13.43 -3.88
C PRO A 5 -1.06 -12.37 -4.09
N THR A 6 -0.65 -11.16 -4.46
CA THR A 6 -1.55 -10.07 -4.87
C THR A 6 -0.87 -9.17 -5.89
N SER A 7 -1.65 -8.45 -6.68
CA SER A 7 -1.15 -7.32 -7.45
C SER A 7 -1.07 -6.08 -6.56
N ALA A 8 0.01 -5.31 -6.70
CA ALA A 8 0.18 -4.00 -6.12
C ALA A 8 0.14 -2.93 -7.23
N LEU A 9 -0.51 -1.81 -6.96
CA LEU A 9 -0.46 -0.65 -7.84
C LEU A 9 0.72 0.24 -7.44
N LEU A 10 1.63 0.52 -8.38
CA LEU A 10 2.63 1.57 -8.20
C LEU A 10 1.97 2.91 -8.55
N ASP A 11 1.88 3.81 -7.57
CA ASP A 11 1.20 5.10 -7.73
C ASP A 11 2.06 6.24 -7.19
N SER A 12 2.72 6.98 -8.07
CA SER A 12 3.51 8.15 -7.69
C SER A 12 2.67 9.33 -7.19
N GLY A 13 1.35 9.32 -7.42
CA GLY A 13 0.41 10.31 -6.88
C GLY A 13 0.01 10.04 -5.43
N ALA A 14 0.19 8.81 -4.96
CA ALA A 14 -0.04 8.43 -3.57
C ALA A 14 1.20 8.77 -2.72
N ASN A 15 1.04 9.50 -1.61
CA ASN A 15 2.20 9.87 -0.79
C ASN A 15 2.78 8.70 0.03
N ARG A 16 1.94 7.74 0.43
CA ARG A 16 2.29 6.64 1.34
C ARG A 16 1.89 5.28 0.76
N ILE A 17 2.17 4.22 1.51
CA ILE A 17 1.75 2.86 1.19
C ILE A 17 0.37 2.61 1.80
N PHE A 18 -0.57 2.12 1.00
CA PHE A 18 -1.94 1.84 1.43
C PHE A 18 -2.30 0.39 1.19
N ILE A 19 -3.02 -0.23 2.12
CA ILE A 19 -3.56 -1.58 1.98
C ILE A 19 -5.08 -1.52 2.10
N ASP A 20 -5.78 -2.37 1.34
CA ASP A 20 -7.21 -2.53 1.50
C ASP A 20 -7.51 -3.21 2.85
N GLN A 21 -8.34 -2.56 3.66
CA GLN A 21 -8.64 -3.02 5.00
C GLN A 21 -9.38 -4.37 4.97
N VAL A 22 -10.35 -4.53 4.07
CA VAL A 22 -11.17 -5.74 3.98
C VAL A 22 -10.29 -6.90 3.55
N TRP A 23 -9.44 -6.69 2.54
CA TRP A 23 -8.50 -7.70 2.10
C TRP A 23 -7.49 -8.09 3.18
N ALA A 24 -6.96 -7.12 3.95
CA ALA A 24 -6.04 -7.39 5.05
C ALA A 24 -6.68 -8.28 6.13
N GLU A 25 -7.95 -8.04 6.46
CA GLU A 25 -8.74 -8.87 7.37
C GLU A 25 -8.97 -10.28 6.80
N GLU A 26 -9.33 -10.41 5.52
CA GLU A 26 -9.56 -11.69 4.83
C GLU A 26 -8.33 -12.60 4.83
N ILE A 27 -7.13 -12.03 4.64
CA ILE A 27 -5.87 -12.79 4.67
C ILE A 27 -5.31 -12.98 6.08
N GLY A 28 -5.98 -12.44 7.10
CA GLY A 28 -5.65 -12.61 8.51
C GLY A 28 -4.47 -11.75 8.98
N HIS A 29 -4.17 -10.64 8.29
CA HIS A 29 -3.15 -9.71 8.75
C HIS A 29 -3.71 -8.77 9.83
N PRO A 30 -2.97 -8.56 10.94
CA PRO A 30 -3.45 -7.75 12.05
C PRO A 30 -3.50 -6.27 11.68
N LEU A 31 -4.68 -5.67 11.90
CA LEU A 31 -4.87 -4.24 11.85
C LEU A 31 -4.60 -3.63 13.23
N VAL A 32 -3.64 -2.71 13.28
CA VAL A 32 -3.26 -2.00 14.50
C VAL A 32 -3.78 -0.58 14.43
N ARG A 33 -4.54 -0.17 15.45
CA ARG A 33 -5.09 1.19 15.53
C ARG A 33 -3.95 2.22 15.64
N LEU A 34 -4.09 3.31 14.90
CA LEU A 34 -3.21 4.47 14.99
C LEU A 34 -3.54 5.30 16.24
N ASN A 35 -2.50 5.89 16.85
CA ASN A 35 -2.68 6.80 17.99
C ASN A 35 -3.39 8.09 17.56
N VAL A 36 -3.20 8.50 16.31
CA VAL A 36 -3.81 9.70 15.70
C VAL A 36 -4.36 9.28 14.34
N SER A 37 -5.63 9.57 14.08
CA SER A 37 -6.25 9.30 12.78
C SER A 37 -5.66 10.21 11.70
N ILE A 38 -5.42 9.68 10.51
CA ILE A 38 -4.88 10.43 9.38
C ILE A 38 -6.05 10.85 8.49
N LEU A 39 -6.20 12.15 8.25
CA LEU A 39 -7.20 12.67 7.32
C LEU A 39 -6.64 12.54 5.90
N VAL A 40 -7.38 11.83 5.03
CA VAL A 40 -7.04 11.70 3.62
C VAL A 40 -7.92 12.65 2.83
N TYR A 41 -7.27 13.56 2.12
CA TYR A 41 -7.93 14.48 1.20
C TYR A 41 -7.69 13.99 -0.23
N ASN A 42 -8.76 13.98 -1.02
CA ASN A 42 -8.68 13.85 -2.47
C ASN A 42 -8.02 15.11 -3.07
N ILE A 43 -7.63 15.03 -4.35
CA ILE A 43 -7.03 16.15 -5.08
C ILE A 43 -7.96 17.38 -5.13
N ASP A 44 -9.26 17.17 -5.08
CA ASP A 44 -10.27 18.24 -5.04
C ASP A 44 -10.54 18.78 -3.62
N ILE A 45 -9.69 18.44 -2.64
CA ILE A 45 -9.75 18.88 -1.24
C ILE A 45 -10.98 18.33 -0.49
N THR A 46 -11.75 17.44 -1.12
CA THR A 46 -12.79 16.69 -0.41
C THR A 46 -12.17 15.59 0.45
N LEU A 47 -12.81 15.27 1.58
CA LEU A 47 -12.45 14.08 2.33
C LEU A 47 -12.71 12.85 1.46
N ASN A 48 -11.76 11.91 1.45
CA ASN A 48 -11.99 10.63 0.81
C ASN A 48 -13.28 9.98 1.37
N VAL A 49 -14.09 9.35 0.53
CA VAL A 49 -15.37 8.70 0.89
C VAL A 49 -15.15 7.63 1.98
N GLY A 50 -13.95 7.04 2.05
CA GLY A 50 -13.52 6.10 3.10
C GLY A 50 -13.24 6.72 4.47
N GLY A 51 -13.32 8.05 4.64
CA GLY A 51 -13.12 8.72 5.92
C GLY A 51 -11.65 8.88 6.34
N CYS A 52 -11.41 8.91 7.65
CA CYS A 52 -10.07 8.98 8.23
C CYS A 52 -9.43 7.59 8.34
N ILE A 53 -8.13 7.50 8.05
CA ILE A 53 -7.37 6.27 8.25
C ILE A 53 -7.15 6.11 9.76
N MET A 54 -7.64 4.99 10.28
CA MET A 54 -7.56 4.67 11.71
C MET A 54 -6.64 3.50 12.02
N HIS A 55 -6.26 2.70 11.01
CA HIS A 55 -5.49 1.49 11.20
C HIS A 55 -4.29 1.44 10.27
N LYS A 56 -3.30 0.65 10.68
CA LYS A 56 -2.15 0.26 9.86
C LYS A 56 -1.99 -1.24 9.90
N CYS A 57 -1.37 -1.77 8.87
CA CYS A 57 -1.03 -3.18 8.73
C CYS A 57 0.46 -3.32 8.47
N SER A 58 1.14 -4.19 9.20
CA SER A 58 2.54 -4.52 8.93
C SER A 58 2.65 -5.93 8.37
N PHE A 59 3.35 -6.09 7.26
CA PHE A 59 3.54 -7.37 6.58
C PHE A 59 4.94 -7.42 5.95
N VAL A 60 5.32 -8.59 5.45
CA VAL A 60 6.55 -8.76 4.68
C VAL A 60 6.18 -8.79 3.21
N ASP A 61 6.69 -7.82 2.46
CA ASP A 61 6.59 -7.80 1.00
C ASP A 61 7.72 -8.60 0.38
N GLU A 62 7.42 -9.31 -0.71
CA GLU A 62 8.39 -10.11 -1.44
C GLU A 62 8.15 -9.98 -2.96
N TYR A 63 9.14 -9.45 -3.66
CA TYR A 63 9.08 -9.23 -5.10
C TYR A 63 10.45 -9.46 -5.75
N GLN A 64 10.52 -10.34 -6.74
CA GLN A 64 11.76 -10.69 -7.48
C GLN A 64 12.97 -11.02 -6.56
N GLY A 65 12.73 -11.67 -5.43
CA GLY A 65 13.77 -12.01 -4.45
C GLY A 65 14.15 -10.88 -3.49
N HIS A 66 13.67 -9.65 -3.70
CA HIS A 66 13.66 -8.61 -2.69
C HIS A 66 12.63 -8.94 -1.62
N ARG A 67 12.99 -8.76 -0.35
CA ARG A 67 12.11 -9.03 0.79
C ARG A 67 12.30 -7.97 1.87
N GLU A 68 11.21 -7.33 2.28
CA GLU A 68 11.26 -6.27 3.29
C GLU A 68 10.02 -6.22 4.18
N GLN A 69 10.17 -5.65 5.38
CA GLN A 69 9.02 -5.35 6.22
C GLN A 69 8.42 -4.00 5.84
N VAL A 70 7.14 -4.03 5.48
CA VAL A 70 6.37 -2.84 5.09
C VAL A 70 5.31 -2.57 6.15
N THR A 71 5.01 -1.29 6.37
CA THR A 71 3.84 -0.85 7.13
C THR A 71 3.00 0.03 6.23
N ALA A 72 1.78 -0.43 5.95
CA ALA A 72 0.80 0.26 5.13
C ALA A 72 -0.31 0.85 5.99
N GLU A 73 -0.85 1.96 5.55
CA GLU A 73 -2.06 2.55 6.11
C GLU A 73 -3.29 1.83 5.56
N ALA A 74 -4.18 1.38 6.43
CA ALA A 74 -5.35 0.60 6.02
C ALA A 74 -6.53 1.53 5.70
N THR A 75 -7.08 1.37 4.50
CA THR A 75 -8.19 2.16 3.98
C THR A 75 -9.07 1.30 3.06
N GLN A 76 -10.17 1.86 2.54
CA GLN A 76 -11.01 1.18 1.55
C GLN A 76 -10.51 1.51 0.14
N LEU A 77 -9.78 0.59 -0.48
CA LEU A 77 -9.24 0.74 -1.82
C LEU A 77 -10.12 0.07 -2.90
N GLY A 78 -11.10 -0.72 -2.48
CA GLY A 78 -12.08 -1.34 -3.36
C GLY A 78 -11.48 -2.52 -4.12
N LYS A 79 -11.08 -2.32 -5.38
CA LYS A 79 -10.56 -3.42 -6.24
C LYS A 79 -9.04 -3.60 -6.15
N ILE A 80 -8.34 -2.66 -5.51
CA ILE A 80 -6.88 -2.66 -5.40
C ILE A 80 -6.55 -3.10 -3.98
N ASN A 81 -5.72 -4.15 -3.83
CA ASN A 81 -5.38 -4.66 -2.51
C ASN A 81 -4.22 -3.88 -1.85
N LEU A 82 -3.28 -3.40 -2.65
CA LEU A 82 -2.07 -2.72 -2.17
C LEU A 82 -1.67 -1.60 -3.14
N ILE A 83 -1.35 -0.43 -2.60
CA ILE A 83 -0.75 0.69 -3.33
C ILE A 83 0.64 0.98 -2.75
N LEU A 84 1.65 0.95 -3.62
CA LEU A 84 3.01 1.38 -3.30
C LEU A 84 3.19 2.83 -3.76
N GLY A 85 3.09 3.75 -2.79
CA GLY A 85 3.19 5.18 -3.06
C GLY A 85 4.62 5.73 -3.07
N TRP A 86 4.72 7.06 -3.12
CA TRP A 86 5.94 7.84 -3.18
C TRP A 86 6.99 7.44 -2.16
N THR A 87 6.64 7.22 -0.89
CA THR A 87 7.64 6.80 0.13
C THR A 87 8.35 5.50 -0.23
N TRP A 88 7.65 4.57 -0.88
CA TRP A 88 8.23 3.31 -1.34
C TRP A 88 9.05 3.53 -2.62
N LEU A 89 8.47 4.23 -3.60
CA LEU A 89 9.13 4.55 -4.86
C LEU A 89 10.43 5.34 -4.66
N PHE A 90 10.44 6.31 -3.77
CA PHE A 90 11.62 7.11 -3.45
C PHE A 90 12.72 6.29 -2.77
N LYS A 91 12.32 5.38 -1.87
CA LYS A 91 13.27 4.52 -1.15
C LYS A 91 13.95 3.52 -2.08
N HIS A 92 13.19 2.92 -2.98
CA HIS A 92 13.66 1.81 -3.81
C HIS A 92 14.09 2.22 -5.21
N ASN A 93 13.64 3.39 -5.68
CA ASN A 93 13.92 3.94 -7.01
C ASN A 93 13.89 2.89 -8.14
N PRO A 94 12.78 2.14 -8.28
CA PRO A 94 12.72 1.02 -9.20
C PRO A 94 12.90 1.47 -10.65
N GLU A 95 13.57 0.65 -11.46
CA GLU A 95 13.55 0.80 -12.91
C GLU A 95 12.23 0.26 -13.46
N ILE A 96 11.46 1.11 -14.14
CA ILE A 96 10.17 0.73 -14.71
C ILE A 96 10.30 0.66 -16.23
N ASN A 97 10.11 -0.53 -16.78
CA ASN A 97 9.86 -0.68 -18.19
C ASN A 97 8.38 -0.40 -18.48
N TRP A 98 8.09 0.82 -18.94
CA TRP A 98 6.73 1.27 -19.21
C TRP A 98 6.03 0.52 -20.36
N GLN A 99 6.77 -0.13 -21.26
CA GLN A 99 6.19 -0.91 -22.35
C GLN A 99 5.72 -2.28 -21.88
N THR A 100 6.47 -2.91 -20.98
CA THR A 100 6.15 -4.25 -20.46
C THR A 100 5.40 -4.21 -19.12
N GLY A 101 5.42 -3.08 -18.44
CA GLY A 101 4.87 -2.92 -17.08
C GLY A 101 5.72 -3.57 -15.98
N VAL A 102 6.96 -3.96 -16.28
CA VAL A 102 7.85 -4.61 -15.31
C VAL A 102 8.62 -3.56 -14.52
N ALA A 103 8.54 -3.65 -13.19
CA ALA A 103 9.43 -2.93 -12.28
C ALA A 103 10.58 -3.85 -11.84
N THR A 104 11.80 -3.31 -11.75
CA THR A 104 12.98 -4.02 -11.24
C THR A 104 13.53 -3.25 -10.05
N LEU A 105 13.87 -3.99 -8.98
CA LEU A 105 14.51 -3.45 -7.79
C LEU A 105 16.02 -3.71 -7.88
N SER A 106 16.82 -2.66 -7.68
CA SER A 106 18.29 -2.74 -7.64
C SER A 106 18.82 -3.33 -6.34
#